data_AF-A0A369LC07-F1
#
_entry.id   AF-A0A369LC07-F1
#
_cell.length_a   1.000
_cell.length_b   1.000
_cell.length_c   1.000
_cell.angle_alpha   90.00
_cell.angle_beta   90.00
_cell.angle_gamma   90.00
#
_symmetry.space_group_name_H-M   'P 1'
#
loop_
_entity.id
_entity.type
_entity.pdbx_description
1 polymer ?
#
loop_
_entity_poly.entity_id
_entity_poly.type
_entity_poly.pdbx_seq_one_letter_code
_entity_poly.pdbx_strand_id
1 'polypeptide(L)'
;MMADLGSGLRQLLQSLGAAGAQAARSQRVAEVHVRWKCAVEAVYRDSASLVLDHTNGVYIMKPEQANDPMAARVPAGKTLLVVYCDDAMIRSDIDARQEMLKIRLNEQGEHVALFSIKPARFDMKARHPFREEVARAAQQAAQAARTPEPLISSEAAARLREQAADVEDKRLRESILKALEASEKPGSSKNGKSGL
;
A
#
# COMPACT_ATOMS: atom_id res chain seq x y z
N MET A 1 -36.83 -29.61 -31.13
CA MET A 1 -35.42 -29.53 -30.68
C MET A 1 -34.62 -28.33 -31.21
N MET A 2 -35.16 -27.44 -32.07
CA MET A 2 -34.42 -26.28 -32.61
C MET A 2 -34.52 -24.98 -31.76
N ALA A 3 -35.48 -24.88 -30.84
CA ALA A 3 -35.69 -23.67 -30.02
C ALA A 3 -34.66 -23.51 -28.86
N ASP A 4 -34.02 -24.61 -28.47
CA ASP A 4 -33.15 -24.68 -27.28
C ASP A 4 -31.73 -24.15 -27.56
N LEU A 5 -31.26 -24.29 -28.80
CA LEU A 5 -29.91 -23.85 -29.21
C LEU A 5 -29.78 -22.32 -29.24
N GLY A 6 -30.81 -21.62 -29.73
CA GLY A 6 -30.85 -20.15 -29.74
C GLY A 6 -31.04 -19.52 -28.35
N SER A 7 -31.68 -20.25 -27.43
CA SER A 7 -31.76 -19.93 -26.01
C SER A 7 -30.39 -20.02 -25.35
N GLY A 8 -29.69 -21.15 -25.53
CA GLY A 8 -28.35 -21.38 -24.97
C GLY A 8 -27.31 -20.38 -25.46
N LEU A 9 -27.31 -20.00 -26.75
CA LEU A 9 -26.39 -19.00 -27.29
C LEU A 9 -26.62 -17.60 -26.70
N ARG A 10 -27.88 -17.19 -26.51
CA ARG A 10 -28.20 -15.90 -25.87
C ARG A 10 -27.78 -15.88 -24.41
N GLN A 11 -28.00 -16.97 -23.68
CA GLN A 11 -27.59 -17.09 -22.29
C GLN A 11 -26.06 -17.05 -22.14
N LEU A 12 -25.32 -17.68 -23.06
CA LEU A 12 -23.86 -17.62 -23.11
C LEU A 12 -23.34 -16.21 -23.42
N LEU A 13 -23.94 -15.50 -24.39
CA LEU A 13 -23.56 -14.12 -24.68
C LEU A 13 -23.85 -13.17 -23.51
N GLN A 14 -24.96 -13.37 -22.81
CA GLN A 14 -25.29 -12.61 -21.60
C GLN A 14 -24.33 -12.91 -20.45
N SER A 15 -23.95 -14.18 -20.24
CA SER A 15 -23.00 -14.54 -19.18
C SER A 15 -21.60 -14.02 -19.45
N LEU A 16 -21.14 -14.05 -20.71
CA LEU A 16 -19.88 -13.44 -21.13
C LEU A 16 -19.90 -11.93 -20.96
N GLY A 17 -21.01 -11.26 -21.32
CA GLY A 17 -21.20 -9.83 -21.07
C GLY A 17 -21.20 -9.46 -19.59
N ALA A 18 -21.85 -10.27 -18.74
CA ALA A 18 -21.87 -10.08 -17.29
C ALA A 18 -20.48 -10.30 -16.66
N ALA A 19 -19.75 -11.33 -17.10
CA ALA A 19 -18.38 -11.59 -16.66
C ALA A 19 -17.43 -10.44 -17.04
N GLY A 20 -17.55 -9.91 -18.27
CA GLY A 20 -16.80 -8.73 -18.71
C GLY A 20 -17.12 -7.48 -17.89
N ALA A 21 -18.40 -7.22 -17.61
CA ALA A 21 -18.82 -6.11 -16.77
C ALA A 21 -18.33 -6.24 -15.32
N GLN A 22 -18.30 -7.46 -14.77
CA GLN A 22 -17.78 -7.74 -13.44
C GLN A 22 -16.26 -7.54 -13.37
N ALA A 23 -15.52 -7.98 -14.38
CA ALA A 23 -14.08 -7.74 -14.49
C ALA A 23 -13.75 -6.24 -14.61
N ALA A 24 -14.51 -5.47 -15.39
CA ALA A 24 -14.33 -4.02 -15.49
C ALA A 24 -14.60 -3.32 -14.15
N ARG A 25 -15.62 -3.77 -13.41
CA ARG A 25 -15.91 -3.24 -12.06
C ARG A 25 -14.81 -3.57 -11.06
N SER A 26 -14.26 -4.79 -11.08
CA SER A 26 -13.17 -5.16 -10.17
C SER A 26 -11.89 -4.40 -10.48
N GLN A 27 -11.56 -4.21 -11.76
CA GLN A 27 -10.44 -3.37 -12.20
C GLN A 27 -10.62 -1.93 -11.68
N ARG A 28 -11.80 -1.35 -11.87
CA ARG A 28 -12.09 0.00 -11.40
C ARG A 28 -11.98 0.12 -9.88
N VAL A 29 -12.42 -0.88 -9.11
CA VAL A 29 -12.25 -0.90 -7.65
C VAL A 29 -10.78 -0.91 -7.27
N ALA A 30 -9.95 -1.74 -7.93
CA ALA A 30 -8.51 -1.78 -7.68
C ALA A 30 -7.83 -0.43 -8.01
N GLU A 31 -8.20 0.20 -9.13
CA GLU A 31 -7.70 1.54 -9.48
C GLU A 31 -8.07 2.58 -8.42
N VAL A 32 -9.33 2.57 -7.95
CA VAL A 32 -9.80 3.49 -6.90
C VAL A 32 -9.03 3.26 -5.60
N HIS A 33 -8.75 2.01 -5.25
CA HIS A 33 -7.94 1.68 -4.07
C HIS A 33 -6.53 2.26 -4.18
N VAL A 34 -5.86 2.11 -5.33
CA VAL A 34 -4.53 2.68 -5.56
C VAL A 34 -4.57 4.21 -5.46
N ARG A 35 -5.54 4.85 -6.12
CA ARG A 35 -5.68 6.32 -6.12
C ARG A 35 -5.96 6.88 -4.73
N TRP A 36 -6.84 6.21 -3.97
CA TRP A 36 -7.12 6.54 -2.57
C TRP A 36 -5.87 6.42 -1.71
N LYS A 37 -5.14 5.31 -1.82
CA LYS A 37 -3.90 5.08 -1.08
C LYS A 37 -2.87 6.18 -1.35
N CYS A 38 -2.60 6.48 -2.62
CA CYS A 38 -1.66 7.55 -2.97
C CYS A 38 -2.09 8.92 -2.43
N ALA A 39 -3.39 9.24 -2.46
CA ALA A 39 -3.90 10.48 -1.90
C ALA A 39 -3.73 10.53 -0.37
N VAL A 40 -4.03 9.43 0.33
CA VAL A 40 -3.86 9.31 1.79
C VAL A 40 -2.39 9.40 2.19
N GLU A 41 -1.50 8.67 1.53
CA GLU A 41 -0.05 8.74 1.76
C GLU A 41 0.49 10.17 1.56
N ALA A 42 0.02 10.87 0.52
CA ALA A 42 0.44 12.25 0.25
C ALA A 42 -0.06 13.27 1.29
N VAL A 43 -1.24 13.06 1.88
CA VAL A 43 -1.87 14.00 2.84
C VAL A 43 -1.45 13.69 4.28
N TYR A 44 -1.40 12.41 4.66
CA TYR A 44 -1.18 11.97 6.04
C TYR A 44 0.26 11.54 6.32
N ARG A 45 1.07 11.26 5.28
CA ARG A 45 2.48 10.87 5.40
C ARG A 45 2.65 9.71 6.37
N ASP A 46 3.36 9.92 7.47
CA ASP A 46 3.68 8.90 8.47
C ASP A 46 2.43 8.27 9.10
N SER A 47 1.33 9.02 9.17
CA SER A 47 0.04 8.55 9.73
C SER A 47 -0.87 7.85 8.71
N ALA A 48 -0.43 7.72 7.45
CA ALA A 48 -1.26 7.14 6.38
C ALA A 48 -1.65 5.69 6.65
N SER A 49 -0.76 4.91 7.27
CA SER A 49 -1.00 3.51 7.64
C SER A 49 -2.23 3.35 8.53
N LEU A 50 -2.41 4.25 9.50
CA LEU A 50 -3.54 4.24 10.42
C LEU A 50 -4.86 4.52 9.68
N VAL A 51 -4.87 5.51 8.78
CA VAL A 51 -6.06 5.84 7.99
C VAL A 51 -6.45 4.68 7.07
N LEU A 52 -5.46 4.05 6.44
CA LEU A 52 -5.66 2.91 5.54
C LEU A 52 -6.13 1.66 6.28
N ASP A 53 -5.61 1.38 7.48
CA ASP A 53 -6.06 0.25 8.30
C ASP A 53 -7.55 0.34 8.64
N HIS A 54 -8.01 1.55 8.97
CA HIS A 54 -9.41 1.83 9.32
C HIS A 54 -10.31 2.15 8.12
N THR A 55 -9.78 2.11 6.90
CA THR A 55 -10.59 2.25 5.68
C THR A 55 -11.14 0.89 5.27
N ASN A 56 -12.45 0.69 5.41
CA ASN A 56 -13.11 -0.57 5.09
C ASN A 56 -13.59 -0.67 3.62
N GLY A 57 -13.80 0.47 2.96
CA GLY A 57 -14.21 0.49 1.55
C GLY A 57 -14.24 1.91 0.98
N VAL A 58 -13.85 2.03 -0.29
CA VAL A 58 -13.79 3.31 -1.00
C VAL A 58 -14.36 3.15 -2.39
N TYR A 59 -15.23 4.08 -2.79
CA TYR A 59 -15.86 4.07 -4.10
C TYR A 59 -15.89 5.48 -4.69
N ILE A 60 -15.55 5.60 -5.97
CA ILE A 60 -15.76 6.81 -6.75
C ILE A 60 -16.86 6.54 -7.76
N MET A 61 -17.97 7.25 -7.62
CA MET A 61 -19.17 7.02 -8.40
C MET A 61 -19.60 8.30 -9.10
N LYS A 62 -20.18 8.14 -10.30
CA LYS A 62 -20.97 9.22 -10.89
C LYS A 62 -22.28 9.37 -10.10
N PRO A 63 -22.84 10.58 -9.98
CA PRO A 63 -24.02 10.80 -9.15
C PRO A 63 -25.24 9.98 -9.58
N GLU A 64 -25.37 9.65 -10.87
CA GLU A 64 -26.50 8.86 -11.38
C GLU A 64 -26.41 7.37 -10.98
N GLN A 65 -25.23 6.92 -10.56
CA GLN A 65 -24.95 5.54 -10.16
C GLN A 65 -24.91 5.37 -8.64
N ALA A 66 -24.86 6.47 -7.89
CA ALA A 66 -24.68 6.46 -6.46
C ALA A 66 -26.03 6.40 -5.73
N ASN A 67 -26.23 5.35 -4.95
CA ASN A 67 -27.33 5.28 -3.98
C ASN A 67 -26.94 5.99 -2.67
N ASP A 68 -26.72 7.31 -2.75
CA ASP A 68 -26.28 8.16 -1.66
C ASP A 68 -27.03 9.50 -1.68
N PRO A 69 -27.57 10.00 -0.55
CA PRO A 69 -28.27 11.29 -0.52
C PRO A 69 -27.38 12.47 -0.94
N MET A 70 -26.06 12.39 -0.77
CA MET A 70 -25.12 13.42 -1.25
C MET A 70 -24.96 13.44 -2.76
N ALA A 71 -25.33 12.37 -3.48
CA ALA A 71 -25.22 12.31 -4.93
C ALA A 71 -26.00 13.43 -5.63
N ALA A 72 -27.18 13.78 -5.12
CA ALA A 72 -28.00 14.87 -5.66
C ALA A 72 -27.34 16.26 -5.59
N ARG A 73 -26.30 16.42 -4.78
CA ARG A 73 -25.56 17.68 -4.60
C ARG A 73 -24.30 17.77 -5.46
N VAL A 74 -23.97 16.69 -6.18
CA VAL A 74 -22.76 16.63 -7.01
C VAL A 74 -23.04 17.35 -8.34
N PRO A 75 -22.20 18.31 -8.74
CA PRO A 75 -22.35 18.99 -10.03
C PRO A 75 -22.21 18.03 -11.22
N ALA A 76 -22.85 18.37 -12.34
CA ALA A 76 -22.73 17.63 -13.58
C ALA A 76 -21.26 17.47 -14.02
N GLY A 77 -20.88 16.27 -14.44
CA GLY A 77 -19.51 15.95 -14.86
C GLY A 77 -18.50 15.79 -13.71
N LYS A 78 -18.95 15.80 -12.45
CA LYS A 78 -18.12 15.50 -11.27
C LYS A 78 -18.52 14.17 -10.64
N THR A 79 -17.69 13.69 -9.71
CA THR A 79 -17.89 12.42 -9.02
C THR A 79 -18.11 12.60 -7.52
N LEU A 80 -18.79 11.62 -6.91
CA LEU A 80 -18.92 11.44 -5.47
C LEU A 80 -17.89 10.42 -5.00
N LEU A 81 -17.11 10.76 -3.96
CA LEU A 81 -16.32 9.78 -3.23
C LEU A 81 -17.10 9.31 -2.01
N VAL A 82 -17.30 8.00 -1.88
CA VAL A 82 -17.89 7.38 -0.70
C VAL A 82 -16.80 6.59 0.03
N VAL A 83 -16.60 6.88 1.31
CA VAL A 83 -15.60 6.24 2.16
C VAL A 83 -16.28 5.61 3.36
N TYR A 84 -16.05 4.32 3.59
CA TYR A 84 -16.49 3.60 4.78
C TYR A 84 -15.31 3.38 5.71
N CYS A 85 -15.42 3.86 6.96
CA CYS A 85 -14.43 3.60 8.00
C CYS A 85 -15.11 3.17 9.30
N ASP A 86 -14.48 2.27 10.05
CA ASP A 86 -14.98 1.70 11.29
C ASP A 86 -14.72 2.62 12.49
N ASP A 87 -13.57 3.30 12.52
CA ASP A 87 -13.15 4.20 13.58
C ASP A 87 -13.74 5.62 13.43
N ALA A 88 -14.28 6.17 14.52
CA ALA A 88 -14.92 7.49 14.53
C ALA A 88 -13.93 8.66 14.45
N MET A 89 -12.77 8.54 15.10
CA MET A 89 -11.71 9.54 15.07
C MET A 89 -11.13 9.64 13.66
N ILE A 90 -10.91 8.49 13.00
CA ILE A 90 -10.42 8.47 11.62
C ILE A 90 -11.42 9.09 10.66
N ARG A 91 -12.73 8.81 10.80
CA ARG A 91 -13.75 9.50 9.99
C ARG A 91 -13.71 11.02 10.16
N SER A 92 -13.57 11.50 11.41
CA SER A 92 -13.50 12.93 11.70
C SER A 92 -12.26 13.58 11.08
N ASP A 93 -11.10 12.90 11.13
CA ASP A 93 -9.87 13.44 10.56
C ASP A 93 -9.88 13.41 9.01
N ILE A 94 -10.52 12.40 8.40
CA ILE A 94 -10.80 12.37 6.95
C ILE A 94 -11.70 13.56 6.56
N ASP A 95 -12.74 13.85 7.32
CA ASP A 95 -13.63 14.97 7.05
C ASP A 95 -12.90 16.32 7.16
N ALA A 96 -12.07 16.49 8.21
CA ALA A 96 -11.26 17.69 8.43
C ALA A 96 -10.25 17.95 7.30
N ARG A 97 -9.74 16.90 6.65
CA ARG A 97 -8.73 16.99 5.58
C ARG A 97 -9.29 16.73 4.18
N GLN A 98 -10.61 16.66 4.04
CA GLN A 98 -11.25 16.24 2.79
C GLN A 98 -10.85 17.12 1.60
N GLU A 99 -10.63 18.42 1.79
CA GLU A 99 -10.24 19.32 0.71
C GLU A 99 -8.83 19.02 0.18
N MET A 100 -7.89 18.66 1.07
CA MET A 100 -6.55 18.22 0.65
C MET A 100 -6.63 16.90 -0.13
N LEU A 101 -7.46 15.96 0.32
CA LEU A 101 -7.69 14.70 -0.37
C LEU A 101 -8.35 14.91 -1.74
N LYS A 102 -9.34 15.81 -1.85
CA LYS A 102 -9.96 16.20 -3.12
C LYS A 102 -8.93 16.72 -4.11
N ILE A 103 -8.03 17.60 -3.68
CA ILE A 103 -6.94 18.11 -4.54
C ILE A 103 -6.11 16.94 -5.08
N ARG A 104 -5.63 16.04 -4.21
CA ARG A 104 -4.82 14.89 -4.62
C ARG A 104 -5.53 13.93 -5.58
N LEU A 105 -6.82 13.67 -5.35
CA LEU A 105 -7.61 12.80 -6.22
C LEU A 105 -7.91 13.47 -7.57
N ASN A 106 -8.09 14.79 -7.57
CA ASN A 106 -8.33 15.56 -8.80
C ASN A 106 -7.08 15.71 -9.66
N GLU A 107 -5.90 15.84 -9.05
CA GLU A 107 -4.61 15.74 -9.74
C GLU A 107 -4.45 14.39 -10.46
N GLN A 108 -5.08 13.33 -9.96
CA GLN A 108 -5.11 11.99 -10.56
C GLN A 108 -6.26 11.80 -11.57
N GLY A 109 -7.06 12.84 -11.85
CA GLY A 109 -8.13 12.82 -12.86
C GLY A 109 -9.47 12.25 -12.39
N GLU A 110 -9.74 12.15 -11.08
CA GLU A 110 -11.01 11.60 -10.58
C GLU A 110 -12.17 12.59 -10.54
N HIS A 111 -11.87 13.89 -10.55
CA HIS A 111 -12.86 14.98 -10.54
C HIS A 111 -13.90 14.88 -9.41
N VAL A 112 -13.45 14.49 -8.22
CA VAL A 112 -14.25 14.40 -7.00
C VAL A 112 -14.68 15.79 -6.55
N ALA A 113 -15.99 15.98 -6.40
CA ALA A 113 -16.56 17.22 -5.88
C ALA A 113 -16.95 17.10 -4.39
N LEU A 114 -17.54 15.96 -4.00
CA LEU A 114 -18.07 15.75 -2.66
C LEU A 114 -17.58 14.44 -2.05
N PHE A 115 -17.50 14.45 -0.72
CA PHE A 115 -17.18 13.28 0.11
C PHE A 115 -18.44 12.86 0.86
N SER A 116 -18.68 11.56 0.91
CA SER A 116 -19.68 10.93 1.77
C SER A 116 -18.95 9.93 2.66
N ILE A 117 -18.62 10.37 3.88
CA ILE A 117 -17.87 9.58 4.86
C ILE A 117 -18.87 8.88 5.77
N LYS A 118 -18.82 7.55 5.82
CA LYS A 118 -19.83 6.73 6.50
C LYS A 118 -19.18 5.79 7.51
N PRO A 119 -19.87 5.49 8.63
CA PRO A 119 -19.46 4.39 9.50
C PRO A 119 -19.59 3.05 8.75
N ALA A 120 -18.56 2.22 8.82
CA ALA A 120 -18.65 0.83 8.40
C ALA A 120 -19.59 0.06 9.37
N ARG A 121 -20.53 -0.71 8.82
CA ARG A 121 -21.53 -1.48 9.57
C ARG A 121 -21.53 -2.94 9.13
N PHE A 122 -21.93 -3.83 10.05
CA PHE A 122 -22.08 -5.27 9.80
C PHE A 122 -20.82 -5.87 9.16
N ASP A 123 -20.98 -6.71 8.14
CA ASP A 123 -19.90 -7.39 7.41
C ASP A 123 -18.88 -6.41 6.79
N MET A 124 -19.25 -5.15 6.57
CA MET A 124 -18.30 -4.14 6.07
C MET A 124 -17.18 -3.89 7.08
N LYS A 125 -17.44 -4.00 8.39
CA LYS A 125 -16.40 -3.80 9.41
C LYS A 125 -15.27 -4.81 9.35
N ALA A 126 -15.51 -6.01 8.80
CA ALA A 126 -14.47 -7.02 8.64
C ALA A 126 -13.62 -6.80 7.38
N ARG A 127 -14.04 -5.90 6.48
CA ARG A 127 -13.29 -5.60 5.25
C ARG A 127 -12.19 -4.61 5.55
N HIS A 128 -10.96 -4.95 5.15
CA HIS A 128 -9.80 -4.08 5.27
C HIS A 128 -8.92 -4.22 4.02
N PRO A 129 -9.31 -3.63 2.88
CA PRO A 129 -8.64 -3.82 1.60
C PRO A 129 -7.16 -3.43 1.60
N PHE A 130 -6.71 -2.58 2.54
CA PHE A 130 -5.34 -2.09 2.60
C PHE A 130 -4.47 -2.79 3.66
N ARG A 131 -5.03 -3.65 4.52
CA ARG A 131 -4.31 -4.22 5.67
C ARG A 131 -3.09 -5.04 5.30
N GLU A 132 -3.22 -5.93 4.32
CA GLU A 132 -2.10 -6.78 3.90
C GLU A 132 -0.96 -5.97 3.30
N GLU A 133 -1.29 -4.92 2.55
CA GLU A 133 -0.29 -4.02 1.97
C GLU A 133 0.39 -3.16 3.03
N VAL A 134 -0.38 -2.62 4.00
CA VAL A 134 0.15 -1.87 5.14
C VAL A 134 1.07 -2.76 5.98
N ALA A 135 0.67 -4.02 6.24
CA ALA A 135 1.49 -4.98 6.96
C ALA A 135 2.81 -5.28 6.22
N ARG A 136 2.77 -5.46 4.90
CA ARG A 136 3.98 -5.65 4.07
C ARG A 136 4.88 -4.41 4.08
N ALA A 137 4.30 -3.21 3.94
CA ALA A 137 5.05 -1.97 3.98
C ALA A 137 5.71 -1.76 5.36
N ALA A 138 4.99 -2.06 6.45
CA ALA A 138 5.53 -2.02 7.81
C ALA A 138 6.66 -3.04 8.01
N GLN A 139 6.53 -4.26 7.46
CA GLN A 139 7.60 -5.27 7.49
C GLN A 139 8.83 -4.83 6.71
N GLN A 140 8.66 -4.22 5.54
CA GLN A 140 9.77 -3.69 4.73
C GLN A 140 10.46 -2.50 5.42
N ALA A 141 9.69 -1.58 6.00
CA ALA A 141 10.23 -0.48 6.79
C ALA A 141 11.00 -1.00 8.02
N ALA A 142 10.47 -2.01 8.72
CA ALA A 142 11.15 -2.64 9.83
C ALA A 142 12.46 -3.35 9.40
N GLN A 143 12.48 -3.99 8.22
CA GLN A 143 13.69 -4.57 7.66
C GLN A 143 14.71 -3.51 7.25
N ALA A 144 14.27 -2.39 6.65
CA ALA A 144 15.15 -1.27 6.28
C ALA A 144 15.70 -0.52 7.51
N ALA A 145 14.94 -0.48 8.60
CA ALA A 145 15.36 0.11 9.87
C ALA A 145 16.24 -0.82 10.73
N ARG A 146 16.35 -2.11 10.39
CA ARG A 146 17.31 -3.02 11.06
C ARG A 146 18.72 -2.62 10.65
N THR A 147 19.51 -2.15 11.62
CA THR A 147 20.96 -2.09 11.44
C THR A 147 21.47 -3.51 11.18
N PRO A 148 22.29 -3.73 10.13
CA PRO A 148 22.86 -5.04 9.87
C PRO A 148 23.62 -5.49 11.12
N GLU A 149 23.28 -6.67 11.64
CA GLU A 149 24.03 -7.24 12.76
C GLU A 149 25.49 -7.47 12.32
N PRO A 150 26.47 -7.17 13.19
CA PRO A 150 27.86 -7.51 12.90
C PRO A 150 28.00 -9.02 12.66
N LEU A 151 28.79 -9.40 11.66
CA LEU A 151 28.91 -10.79 11.20
C LEU A 151 29.54 -11.70 12.26
N ILE A 152 30.24 -11.12 13.23
CA ILE A 152 30.89 -11.81 14.34
C ILE A 152 30.60 -11.05 15.64
N SER A 153 30.47 -11.79 16.74
CA SER A 153 30.39 -11.18 18.06
C SER A 153 31.73 -10.54 18.44
N SER A 154 31.68 -9.49 19.28
CA SER A 154 32.88 -8.82 19.78
C SER A 154 33.84 -9.79 20.50
N GLU A 155 33.29 -10.80 21.19
CA GLU A 155 34.09 -11.84 21.85
C GLU A 155 34.81 -12.76 20.84
N ALA A 156 34.11 -13.21 19.79
CA ALA A 156 34.71 -14.03 18.74
C ALA A 156 35.80 -13.24 18.00
N ALA A 157 35.57 -11.96 17.73
CA ALA A 157 36.56 -11.08 17.10
C ALA A 157 37.79 -10.85 17.97
N ALA A 158 37.63 -10.73 19.30
CA ALA A 158 38.76 -10.62 20.23
C ALA A 158 39.65 -11.88 20.22
N ARG A 159 39.03 -13.07 20.23
CA ARG A 159 39.75 -14.35 20.13
C ARG A 159 40.49 -14.49 18.80
N LEU A 160 39.86 -14.09 17.69
CA LEU A 160 40.48 -14.12 16.36
C LEU A 160 41.64 -13.12 16.22
N ARG A 161 41.61 -11.99 16.93
CA ARG A 161 42.74 -11.04 16.98
C ARG A 161 43.92 -11.59 17.76
N GLU A 162 43.66 -12.24 18.89
CA GLU A 162 44.68 -12.90 19.69
C GLU A 162 45.38 -13.98 18.86
N GLN A 163 44.61 -14.82 18.16
CA GLN A 163 45.15 -15.83 17.24
C GLN A 163 45.90 -15.22 16.05
N ALA A 164 45.48 -14.06 15.55
CA ALA A 164 46.17 -13.37 14.46
C ALA A 164 47.51 -12.75 14.89
N ALA A 165 47.70 -12.46 16.20
CA ALA A 165 48.95 -11.92 16.72
C ALA A 165 50.11 -12.92 16.63
N ASP A 166 49.81 -14.22 16.74
CA ASP A 166 50.77 -15.33 16.65
C ASP A 166 51.15 -15.68 15.21
N VAL A 167 50.57 -15.01 14.20
CA VAL A 167 50.92 -15.23 12.79
C VAL A 167 52.26 -14.55 12.47
N GLU A 168 53.26 -15.35 12.09
CA GLU A 168 54.63 -14.89 11.80
C GLU A 168 54.71 -13.93 10.59
N ASP A 169 53.92 -14.19 9.53
CA ASP A 169 53.88 -13.35 8.33
C ASP A 169 53.10 -12.05 8.58
N LYS A 170 53.84 -10.93 8.55
CA LYS A 170 53.31 -9.57 8.75
C LYS A 170 52.19 -9.22 7.76
N ARG A 171 52.29 -9.60 6.48
CA ARG A 171 51.30 -9.24 5.46
C ARG A 171 49.99 -10.00 5.68
N LEU A 172 50.11 -11.28 6.04
CA LEU A 172 48.96 -12.12 6.33
C LEU A 172 48.24 -11.63 7.59
N ARG A 173 48.98 -11.31 8.65
CA ARG A 173 48.47 -10.74 9.90
C ARG A 173 47.68 -9.45 9.67
N GLU A 174 48.23 -8.50 8.91
CA GLU A 174 47.55 -7.25 8.57
C GLU A 174 46.28 -7.49 7.74
N SER A 175 46.30 -8.45 6.81
CA SER A 175 45.12 -8.82 6.02
C SER A 175 43.99 -9.41 6.88
N ILE A 176 44.32 -10.24 7.88
CA ILE A 176 43.35 -10.84 8.80
C ILE A 176 42.73 -9.76 9.70
N LEU A 177 43.54 -8.89 10.29
CA LEU A 177 43.05 -7.80 11.15
C LEU A 177 42.11 -6.86 10.37
N LYS A 178 42.45 -6.53 9.13
CA LYS A 178 41.60 -5.70 8.25
C LYS A 178 40.28 -6.38 7.90
N ALA A 179 40.28 -7.70 7.73
CA ALA A 179 39.06 -8.47 7.52
C ALA A 179 38.18 -8.50 8.79
N LEU A 180 38.77 -8.68 9.97
CA LEU A 180 38.06 -8.66 11.26
C LEU A 180 37.41 -7.30 11.54
N GLU A 181 38.12 -6.20 11.27
CA GLU A 181 37.57 -4.84 11.37
C GLU A 181 36.39 -4.60 10.41
N ALA A 182 36.42 -5.22 9.22
CA ALA A 182 35.32 -5.13 8.27
C ALA A 182 34.11 -5.98 8.70
N SER A 183 34.32 -7.09 9.40
CA SER A 183 33.27 -7.98 9.89
C SER A 183 32.60 -7.51 11.18
N GLU A 184 33.27 -6.72 12.02
CA GLU A 184 32.68 -6.07 13.19
C GLU A 184 31.91 -4.78 12.87
N LYS A 185 32.23 -4.12 11.75
CA LYS A 185 31.49 -2.96 11.31
C LYS A 185 30.18 -3.43 10.67
N PRO A 186 29.01 -2.91 11.08
CA PRO A 186 27.75 -3.18 10.38
C PRO A 186 27.95 -2.74 8.92
N GLY A 187 27.65 -3.65 7.98
CA GLY A 187 27.96 -3.47 6.57
C GLY A 187 27.55 -2.08 6.07
N SER A 188 28.55 -1.25 5.75
CA SER A 188 28.30 -0.02 5.00
C SER A 188 27.84 -0.45 3.62
N SER A 189 26.52 -0.38 3.40
CA SER A 189 25.92 -0.61 2.11
C SER A 189 26.40 0.48 1.15
N LYS A 190 27.53 0.24 0.48
CA LYS A 190 27.93 1.00 -0.70
C LYS A 190 27.05 0.57 -1.87
N ASN A 191 25.79 0.99 -1.86
CA ASN A 191 25.05 1.17 -3.10
C ASN A 191 25.60 2.42 -3.78
N GLY A 192 26.52 2.23 -4.73
CA GLY A 192 27.14 3.30 -5.51
C GLY A 192 27.71 2.77 -6.81
N LYS A 193 26.86 2.75 -7.85
CA LYS A 193 27.11 2.72 -9.30
C LYS A 193 28.57 2.63 -9.78
N SER A 194 28.83 1.69 -10.69
CA SER A 194 29.61 1.96 -11.92
C SER A 194 29.32 0.93 -13.01
N GLY A 195 28.90 1.44 -14.17
CA GLY A 195 29.19 0.88 -15.50
C GLY A 195 28.27 -0.22 -16.02
N LEU A 196 27.19 0.17 -16.70
CA LEU A 196 27.12 0.24 -18.18
C LEU A 196 25.81 0.93 -18.59
#